data_AF-A0ABD7SRT8-F1
#
_entry.id   AF-A0ABD7SRT8-F1
#
_cell.length_a   1.000
_cell.length_b   1.000
_cell.length_c   1.000
_cell.angle_alpha   90.00
_cell.angle_beta   90.00
_cell.angle_gamma   90.00
#
_symmetry.space_group_name_H-M   'P 1'
#
loop_
_entity.id
_entity.type
_entity.pdbx_description
1 polymer ?
#
loop_
_entity_poly.entity_id
_entity_poly.type
_entity_poly.pdbx_seq_one_letter_code
_entity_poly.pdbx_strand_id
1 'polypeptide(L)'
;MRITDREMLAQEGFTAIRNLLAGRVEGGSDLALKLSQALHNIPVGDNENDERFTAQKIVEVIESNTRFPHIRTLLNFIDTDSSTSRLAS
;
A
#
# COMPACT_ATOMS: atom_id res chain seq x y z
N MET A 1 -10.90 -7.32 -0.31
CA MET A 1 -9.56 -6.81 0.08
C MET A 1 -9.69 -6.17 1.44
N ARG A 2 -8.75 -6.45 2.33
CA ARG A 2 -8.79 -6.05 3.74
C ARG A 2 -7.40 -5.60 4.21
N ILE A 3 -7.33 -4.64 5.13
CA ILE A 3 -6.07 -4.29 5.80
C ILE A 3 -5.91 -5.21 7.02
N THR A 4 -4.81 -5.96 7.08
CA THR A 4 -4.57 -6.95 8.14
C THR A 4 -3.95 -6.33 9.38
N ASP A 5 -3.17 -5.26 9.22
CA ASP A 5 -2.56 -4.50 10.32
C ASP A 5 -2.43 -3.02 9.92
N ARG A 6 -3.30 -2.18 10.49
CA ARG A 6 -3.39 -0.75 10.15
C ARG A 6 -2.20 0.05 10.70
N GLU A 7 -1.73 -0.29 11.90
CA GLU A 7 -0.63 0.42 12.56
C GLU A 7 0.68 0.15 11.84
N MET A 8 0.95 -1.12 11.54
CA MET A 8 2.15 -1.51 10.79
C MET A 8 2.11 -0.98 9.36
N LEU A 9 0.96 -1.00 8.68
CA LEU A 9 0.81 -0.41 7.35
C LEU A 9 1.10 1.09 7.37
N ALA A 10 0.62 1.82 8.36
CA ALA A 10 0.89 3.26 8.51
C ALA A 10 2.38 3.52 8.77
N GLN A 11 3.02 2.76 9.67
CA GLN A 11 4.43 2.90 10.01
C GLN A 11 5.35 2.60 8.82
N GLU A 12 5.13 1.48 8.13
CA GLU A 12 5.91 1.09 6.96
C GLU A 12 5.65 2.05 5.79
N GLY A 13 4.40 2.49 5.62
CA GLY A 13 4.02 3.49 4.63
C GLY A 13 4.73 4.82 4.82
N PHE A 14 4.80 5.30 6.07
CA PHE A 14 5.57 6.49 6.42
C PHE A 14 7.06 6.33 6.12
N THR A 15 7.64 5.19 6.47
CA THR A 15 9.06 4.88 6.20
C THR A 15 9.34 4.87 4.69
N ALA A 16 8.45 4.26 3.90
CA ALA A 16 8.54 4.26 2.44
C ALA A 16 8.50 5.68 1.86
N ILE A 17 7.54 6.51 2.28
CA ILE A 17 7.41 7.92 1.86
C ILE A 17 8.70 8.68 2.18
N ARG A 18 9.22 8.56 3.41
CA ARG A 18 10.47 9.24 3.81
C ARG A 18 11.65 8.83 2.93
N ASN A 19 11.76 7.54 2.62
CA ASN A 19 12.86 7.02 1.79
C ASN A 19 12.76 7.51 0.34
N LEU A 20 11.55 7.58 -0.21
CA LEU A 20 11.29 8.14 -1.54
C LEU A 20 11.66 9.62 -1.63
N LEU A 21 11.39 10.38 -0.56
CA LEU A 21 11.71 11.81 -0.46
C LEU A 21 13.17 12.10 -0.16
N ALA A 22 13.98 11.11 0.22
CA ALA A 22 15.42 11.29 0.49
C ALA A 22 16.25 11.66 -0.76
N GLY A 23 15.62 11.83 -1.93
CA GLY A 23 16.23 12.40 -3.14
C GLY A 23 17.17 11.44 -3.88
N ARG A 24 17.21 10.17 -3.49
CA ARG A 24 18.12 9.17 -4.08
C ARG A 24 17.54 8.42 -5.27
N VAL A 25 16.25 8.62 -5.57
CA VAL A 25 15.55 7.89 -6.64
C VAL A 25 14.76 8.86 -7.51
N GLU A 26 15.04 8.86 -8.80
CA GLU A 26 14.33 9.67 -9.79
C GLU A 26 12.83 9.33 -9.80
N GLY A 27 11.98 10.36 -9.72
CA GLY A 27 10.53 10.19 -9.62
C GLY A 27 10.03 9.74 -8.25
N GLY A 28 10.90 9.67 -7.23
CA GLY A 28 10.52 9.30 -5.87
C GLY A 28 9.48 10.24 -5.25
N SER A 29 9.58 11.54 -5.46
CA SER A 29 8.64 12.53 -4.91
C SER A 29 7.21 12.37 -5.43
N ASP A 30 7.03 12.03 -6.71
CA ASP A 30 5.70 11.78 -7.29
C ASP A 30 5.07 10.52 -6.69
N LEU A 31 5.85 9.45 -6.53
CA LEU A 31 5.39 8.24 -5.86
C LEU A 31 5.07 8.50 -4.38
N ALA A 32 5.92 9.26 -3.68
CA ALA A 32 5.70 9.62 -2.28
C ALA A 32 4.35 10.33 -2.10
N LEU A 33 4.00 11.25 -3.02
CA LEU A 33 2.72 11.91 -3.03
C LEU A 33 1.56 10.92 -3.23
N LYS A 34 1.62 10.09 -4.27
CA LYS A 34 0.58 9.08 -4.55
C LYS A 34 0.37 8.12 -3.39
N LEU A 35 1.47 7.64 -2.81
CA LEU A 35 1.44 6.73 -1.66
C LEU A 35 0.85 7.42 -0.43
N SER A 36 1.23 8.68 -0.16
CA SER A 36 0.65 9.45 0.96
C SER A 36 -0.86 9.65 0.81
N GLN A 37 -1.34 9.91 -0.42
CA GLN A 37 -2.77 10.05 -0.71
C GLN A 37 -3.53 8.74 -0.54
N ALA A 38 -2.92 7.61 -0.90
CA ALA A 38 -3.53 6.29 -0.68
C ALA A 38 -3.64 5.99 0.82
N LEU A 39 -2.55 6.19 1.58
CA LEU A 39 -2.48 5.92 3.03
C LEU A 39 -3.30 6.91 3.87
N HIS A 40 -3.53 8.13 3.39
CA HIS A 40 -4.38 9.11 4.10
C HIS A 40 -5.81 8.61 4.33
N ASN A 41 -6.28 7.67 3.51
CA ASN A 41 -7.63 7.11 3.63
C ASN A 41 -7.72 5.92 4.58
N ILE A 42 -6.64 5.51 5.28
CA ILE A 42 -6.70 4.42 6.26
C ILE A 42 -7.81 4.73 7.27
N PRO A 43 -8.89 3.93 7.31
CA PRO A 43 -10.06 4.27 8.10
C PRO A 43 -9.74 4.18 9.59
N VAL A 44 -10.27 5.15 10.34
CA VAL A 44 -10.27 5.14 11.80
C VAL A 44 -11.62 4.56 12.24
N GLY A 45 -11.67 3.24 12.47
CA GLY A 45 -12.88 2.51 12.86
C GLY A 45 -13.29 1.42 11.86
N ASP A 46 -14.48 0.85 12.06
CA ASP A 46 -14.97 -0.34 11.34
C ASP A 46 -15.82 0.01 10.11
N ASN A 47 -15.28 0.81 9.17
CA ASN A 47 -15.91 0.99 7.86
C ASN A 47 -15.24 0.08 6.82
N GLU A 48 -15.85 -1.08 6.58
CA GLU A 48 -15.35 -2.09 5.63
C GLU A 48 -15.22 -1.56 4.19
N ASN A 49 -16.09 -0.66 3.76
CA ASN A 49 -16.05 -0.09 2.41
C ASN A 49 -14.86 0.85 2.24
N ASP A 50 -14.62 1.72 3.23
CA ASP A 50 -13.47 2.65 3.22
C ASP A 50 -12.16 1.87 3.32
N GLU A 51 -12.14 0.79 4.10
CA GLU A 51 -10.98 -0.09 4.21
C GLU A 51 -10.65 -0.76 2.88
N ARG A 52 -11.66 -1.36 2.23
CA ARG A 52 -11.50 -2.01 0.94
C ARG A 52 -11.03 -1.02 -0.13
N PHE A 53 -11.62 0.18 -0.17
CA PHE A 53 -11.23 1.23 -1.11
C PHE A 53 -9.80 1.71 -0.89
N THR A 54 -9.40 1.86 0.38
CA THR A 54 -8.03 2.23 0.75
C THR A 54 -7.03 1.15 0.36
N ALA A 55 -7.32 -0.11 0.70
CA ALA A 55 -6.50 -1.26 0.32
C ALA A 55 -6.33 -1.33 -1.21
N GLN A 56 -7.42 -1.15 -1.97
CA GLN A 56 -7.38 -1.13 -3.42
C GLN A 56 -6.47 -0.02 -3.97
N LYS A 57 -6.61 1.22 -3.46
CA LYS A 57 -5.74 2.34 -3.87
C LYS A 57 -4.27 2.08 -3.58
N ILE A 58 -3.94 1.50 -2.44
CA ILE A 58 -2.55 1.18 -2.09
C ILE A 58 -1.98 0.15 -3.07
N VAL A 59 -2.74 -0.90 -3.39
CA VAL A 59 -2.34 -1.91 -4.39
C VAL A 59 -2.15 -1.27 -5.77
N GLU A 60 -3.11 -0.46 -6.23
CA GLU A 60 -3.00 0.23 -7.53
C GLU A 60 -1.74 1.12 -7.62
N VAL A 61 -1.40 1.84 -6.55
CA VAL A 61 -0.15 2.64 -6.50
C VAL A 61 1.08 1.73 -6.60
N ILE A 62 1.12 0.62 -5.86
CA ILE A 62 2.28 -0.29 -5.86
C ILE A 62 2.44 -0.99 -7.21
N GLU A 63 1.36 -1.50 -7.80
CA GLU A 63 1.38 -2.23 -9.06
C GLU A 63 1.69 -1.33 -10.26
N SER A 64 1.24 -0.07 -10.23
CA SER A 64 1.58 0.91 -11.27
C SER A 64 3.01 1.46 -11.16
N ASN A 65 3.73 1.17 -10.08
CA ASN A 65 5.06 1.72 -9.79
C ASN A 65 6.12 0.64 -9.51
N THR A 66 6.16 -0.40 -10.35
CA THR A 66 7.07 -1.57 -10.20
C THR A 66 8.57 -1.23 -10.15
N ARG A 67 8.98 -0.06 -10.65
CA ARG A 67 10.37 0.44 -10.57
C ARG A 67 10.86 0.70 -9.14
N PHE A 68 9.96 0.73 -8.15
CA PHE A 68 10.29 0.93 -6.74
C PHE A 68 9.99 -0.35 -5.94
N PRO A 69 10.84 -1.40 -6.01
CA PRO A 69 10.51 -2.69 -5.38
C PRO A 69 10.36 -2.62 -3.86
N HIS A 70 10.99 -1.65 -3.20
CA HIS A 70 10.94 -1.49 -1.75
C HIS A 70 9.53 -1.16 -1.21
N ILE A 71 8.63 -0.58 -2.01
CA ILE A 71 7.27 -0.28 -1.55
C ILE A 71 6.35 -1.51 -1.57
N ARG A 72 6.79 -2.62 -2.17
CA ARG A 72 6.00 -3.87 -2.20
C ARG A 72 5.79 -4.48 -0.82
N THR A 73 6.63 -4.14 0.17
CA THR A 73 6.48 -4.62 1.55
C THR A 73 5.14 -4.25 2.17
N LEU A 74 4.52 -3.16 1.70
CA LEU A 74 3.19 -2.72 2.16
C LEU A 74 2.08 -3.71 1.82
N LEU A 75 2.27 -4.55 0.78
CA LEU A 75 1.32 -5.60 0.41
C LEU A 75 1.19 -6.68 1.49
N ASN A 76 2.19 -6.84 2.36
CA ASN A 76 2.13 -7.80 3.47
C ASN A 76 1.02 -7.46 4.49
N PHE A 77 0.54 -6.22 4.48
CA PHE A 77 -0.52 -5.73 5.37
C PHE A 77 -1.88 -5.63 4.67
N ILE A 78 -2.00 -6.16 3.45
CA ILE A 78 -3.23 -6.16 2.66
C ILE A 78 -3.57 -7.60 2.28
N ASP A 79 -4.69 -8.09 2.77
CA ASP A 79 -5.28 -9.33 2.30
C ASP A 79 -6.09 -9.05 1.03
N THR A 80 -5.64 -9.59 -0.08
CA THR A 80 -6.40 -9.59 -1.33
C THR A 80 -7.26 -10.85 -1.33
N ASP A 81 -8.57 -10.70 -1.07
CA ASP A 81 -9.56 -11.79 -1.11
C ASP A 81 -9.24 -12.77 -2.24
N SER A 82 -8.59 -13.86 -1.89
CA SER A 82 -8.24 -14.94 -2.78
C SER A 82 -9.08 -16.13 -2.36
N SER A 83 -10.39 -16.01 -2.55
CA SER A 83 -11.26 -17.18 -2.63
C SER A 83 -11.03 -17.90 -3.97
N THR A 84 -9.96 -18.70 -4.02
CA THR A 84 -9.75 -19.94 -4.80
C THR A 84 -9.86 -19.98 -6.34
N SER A 85 -8.71 -20.12 -7.03
CA SER A 85 -8.44 -21.02 -8.19
C SER A 85 -7.05 -20.70 -8.79
N ARG A 86 -6.04 -21.57 -8.97
CA ARG A 86 -5.87 -23.03 -8.91
C ARG A 86 -4.38 -23.39 -8.67
N LEU A 87 -4.14 -24.48 -7.92
CA LEU A 87 -2.96 -25.39 -7.93
C LEU A 87 -1.62 -24.75 -7.50
N ALA A 88 -0.90 -25.13 -6.44
CA ALA A 88 -0.71 -26.45 -5.84
C ALA A 88 -0.58 -27.56 -6.89
N SER A 89 0.43 -27.45 -7.77
CA SER A 89 1.13 -28.55 -8.46
C SER A 89 2.37 -27.98 -9.16
#